data_AF-A0A0D1E6H2-F1
#
_entry.id   AF-A0A0D1E6H2-F1
#
_cell.length_a   1.000
_cell.length_b   1.000
_cell.length_c   1.000
_cell.angle_alpha   90.00
_cell.angle_beta   90.00
_cell.angle_gamma   90.00
#
_symmetry.space_group_name_H-M   'P 1'
#
loop_
_entity.id
_entity.type
_entity.pdbx_description
1 polymer ?
#
loop_
_entity_poly.entity_id
_entity_poly.type
_entity_poly.pdbx_seq_one_letter_code
_entity_poly.pdbx_strand_id
1 'polypeptide(L)'
;MSFLTGAIRTAAVSTSARAVLLGRVAPVAVAQQVRGYAAHHEEESFDAFNTRYVGFFDAVEDLFELQRGLNNCFAYDLVPSPEVIESALRASRRVNDYSTAVRIFEGIKQKVENEGQYKQYVDALKGVREELGIQLKEELYSA
;
A
#
# COMPACT_ATOMS: atom_id res chain seq x y z
N MET A 1 -81.25 51.65 -61.42
CA MET A 1 -81.11 50.23 -61.08
C MET A 1 -79.94 50.15 -60.08
N SER A 2 -80.17 50.27 -58.77
CA SER A 2 -80.34 49.14 -57.81
C SER A 2 -79.26 48.07 -58.07
N PHE A 3 -78.37 47.68 -57.15
CA PHE A 3 -78.53 47.15 -55.79
C PHE A 3 -77.19 47.35 -55.02
N LEU A 4 -77.16 47.88 -53.79
CA LEU A 4 -77.27 47.18 -52.49
C LEU A 4 -76.14 46.19 -52.14
N THR A 5 -75.41 46.55 -51.07
CA THR A 5 -74.87 45.69 -49.98
C THR A 5 -73.73 44.72 -50.24
N GLY A 6 -72.71 44.79 -49.38
CA GLY A 6 -71.71 43.73 -49.23
C GLY A 6 -70.52 44.14 -48.36
N ALA A 7 -70.72 44.27 -47.05
CA ALA A 7 -69.62 44.18 -46.10
C ALA A 7 -69.01 42.78 -46.15
N ILE A 8 -67.71 42.64 -45.84
CA ILE A 8 -67.16 41.71 -44.84
C ILE A 8 -65.63 41.77 -44.91
N ARG A 9 -65.05 42.18 -43.78
CA ARG A 9 -63.64 42.04 -43.45
C ARG A 9 -63.25 40.56 -43.48
N THR A 10 -62.17 40.20 -44.17
CA THR A 10 -61.50 38.91 -43.95
C THR A 10 -60.06 39.15 -43.54
N ALA A 11 -59.66 38.38 -42.53
CA ALA A 11 -58.59 38.64 -41.58
C ALA A 11 -57.18 38.54 -42.18
N ALA A 12 -56.25 39.24 -41.54
CA ALA A 12 -54.82 39.09 -41.73
C ALA A 12 -54.38 37.62 -41.56
N VAL A 13 -53.54 37.16 -42.48
CA VAL A 13 -52.83 35.89 -42.40
C VAL A 13 -51.92 35.93 -41.17
N SER A 14 -52.30 35.23 -40.10
CA SER A 14 -51.38 34.92 -39.01
C SER A 14 -50.65 33.62 -39.36
N THR A 15 -49.38 33.74 -39.76
CA THR A 15 -48.50 32.58 -39.95
C THR A 15 -48.20 31.99 -38.57
N SER A 16 -49.07 31.11 -38.08
CA SER A 16 -48.88 30.40 -36.82
C SER A 16 -48.01 29.16 -37.05
N ALA A 17 -46.75 29.36 -37.43
CA ALA A 17 -45.75 28.30 -37.40
C ALA A 17 -45.22 28.16 -35.97
N ARG A 18 -46.05 27.64 -35.04
CA ARG A 18 -45.53 27.09 -33.79
C ARG A 18 -44.91 25.73 -34.12
N ALA A 19 -43.66 25.74 -34.55
CA ALA A 19 -42.82 24.54 -34.52
C ALA A 19 -42.73 24.10 -33.05
N VAL A 20 -43.51 23.08 -32.69
CA VAL A 20 -43.32 22.37 -31.43
C VAL A 20 -42.02 21.59 -31.60
N LEU A 21 -40.91 22.20 -31.21
CA LEU A 21 -39.69 21.46 -30.87
C LEU A 21 -40.05 20.56 -29.70
N LEU A 22 -40.40 19.31 -30.01
CA LEU A 22 -40.32 18.19 -29.07
C LEU A 22 -38.85 18.06 -28.69
N GLY A 23 -38.42 18.88 -27.73
CA GLY A 23 -37.15 18.72 -27.05
C GLY A 23 -37.16 17.37 -26.37
N ARG A 24 -36.54 16.38 -27.00
CA ARG A 24 -36.14 15.16 -26.33
C ARG A 24 -35.12 15.57 -25.26
N VAL A 25 -35.60 15.77 -24.04
CA VAL A 25 -34.73 15.82 -22.86
C VAL A 25 -34.20 14.41 -22.70
N ALA A 26 -33.01 14.17 -23.25
CA ALA A 26 -32.28 12.95 -22.94
C ALA A 26 -32.04 12.95 -21.43
N PRO A 27 -32.29 11.84 -20.71
CA PRO A 27 -31.92 11.77 -19.31
C PRO A 27 -30.40 11.95 -19.25
N VAL A 28 -29.95 13.03 -18.60
CA VAL A 28 -28.55 13.17 -18.22
C VAL A 28 -28.29 12.07 -17.20
N ALA A 29 -27.68 10.98 -17.66
CA ALA A 29 -27.19 9.94 -16.78
C ALA A 29 -26.13 10.59 -15.87
N VAL A 30 -26.50 10.88 -14.64
CA VAL A 30 -25.55 11.25 -13.59
C VAL A 30 -24.72 10.01 -13.36
N ALA A 31 -23.55 9.95 -13.98
CA ALA A 31 -22.59 8.89 -13.72
C ALA A 31 -22.23 8.95 -12.23
N GLN A 32 -22.76 8.02 -11.44
CA GLN A 32 -22.29 7.79 -10.09
C GLN A 32 -20.82 7.37 -10.22
N GLN A 33 -19.91 8.30 -9.97
CA GLN A 33 -18.51 7.99 -9.73
C GLN A 33 -18.43 7.17 -8.45
N VAL A 34 -18.53 5.85 -8.59
CA VAL A 34 -18.18 4.92 -7.53
C VAL A 34 -16.67 5.05 -7.35
N ARG A 35 -16.25 5.79 -6.30
CA ARG A 35 -14.86 5.81 -5.89
C ARG A 35 -14.55 4.45 -5.28
N GLY A 36 -13.87 3.59 -6.05
CA GLY A 36 -13.43 2.27 -5.61
C GLY A 36 -12.28 2.38 -4.61
N TYR A 37 -12.60 2.66 -3.34
CA TYR A 37 -11.61 2.66 -2.25
C TYR A 37 -11.11 1.25 -1.88
N ALA A 38 -11.69 0.20 -2.47
CA ALA A 38 -11.36 -1.20 -2.19
C ALA A 38 -10.21 -1.78 -3.05
N ALA A 39 -9.66 -1.01 -4.00
CA ALA A 39 -8.56 -1.47 -4.84
C ALA A 39 -7.17 -1.38 -4.17
N HIS A 40 -7.10 -0.96 -2.90
CA HIS A 40 -5.83 -0.69 -2.20
C HIS A 40 -5.38 -1.79 -1.24
N HIS A 41 -6.08 -2.93 -1.19
CA HIS A 41 -5.67 -4.13 -0.46
C HIS A 41 -5.27 -5.24 -1.43
N GLU A 42 -4.30 -4.97 -2.32
CA GLU A 42 -3.57 -6.08 -2.93
C GLU A 42 -2.65 -6.67 -1.87
N GLU A 43 -2.87 -7.93 -1.51
CA GLU A 43 -1.92 -8.69 -0.71
C GLU A 43 -0.61 -8.77 -1.49
N GLU A 44 0.45 -8.17 -0.95
CA GLU A 44 1.75 -8.19 -1.60
C GLU A 44 2.32 -9.62 -1.60
N SER A 45 3.01 -9.99 -2.68
CA SER A 45 3.73 -11.27 -2.72
C SER A 45 4.89 -11.29 -1.71
N PHE A 46 5.27 -12.48 -1.25
CA PHE A 46 6.43 -12.67 -0.37
C PHE A 46 7.72 -12.07 -0.94
N ASP A 47 7.94 -12.20 -2.25
CA ASP A 47 9.12 -11.66 -2.92
C ASP A 47 9.13 -10.13 -2.96
N ALA A 48 7.96 -9.53 -3.22
CA ALA A 48 7.79 -8.08 -3.19
C ALA A 48 8.01 -7.53 -1.76
N PHE A 49 7.51 -8.23 -0.73
CA PHE A 49 7.78 -7.90 0.67
C PHE A 49 9.28 -7.88 0.95
N ASN A 50 10.00 -8.95 0.57
CA ASN A 50 11.44 -9.05 0.83
C ASN A 50 12.22 -7.95 0.11
N THR A 51 11.94 -7.73 -1.18
CA THR A 51 12.58 -6.67 -1.98
C THR A 51 12.37 -5.30 -1.35
N ARG A 52 11.14 -5.01 -0.90
CA ARG A 52 10.77 -3.75 -0.24
C ARG A 52 11.53 -3.55 1.07
N TYR A 53 11.62 -4.58 1.90
CA TYR A 53 12.28 -4.47 3.21
C TYR A 53 13.81 -4.51 3.14
N VAL A 54 14.41 -5.25 2.20
CA VAL A 54 15.85 -5.16 1.89
C VAL A 54 16.19 -3.72 1.51
N GLY A 55 15.48 -3.16 0.52
CA GLY A 55 15.72 -1.78 0.08
C GLY A 55 15.46 -0.75 1.18
N PHE A 56 14.45 -0.97 2.03
CA PHE A 56 14.21 -0.13 3.20
C PHE A 56 15.40 -0.18 4.16
N PHE A 57 15.81 -1.36 4.62
CA PHE A 57 16.89 -1.50 5.61
C PHE A 57 18.24 -1.06 5.06
N ASP A 58 18.52 -1.21 3.77
CA ASP A 58 19.74 -0.69 3.14
C ASP A 58 19.80 0.84 3.17
N ALA A 59 18.65 1.50 3.06
CA ALA A 59 18.54 2.96 3.07
C ALA A 59 18.35 3.56 4.48
N VAL A 60 18.28 2.76 5.55
CA VAL A 60 18.13 3.27 6.92
C VAL A 60 19.38 4.06 7.33
N GLU A 61 19.16 5.29 7.78
CA GLU A 61 20.19 6.25 8.21
C GLU A 61 20.25 6.44 9.74
N ASP A 62 19.15 6.24 10.46
CA ASP A 62 19.06 6.48 11.90
C ASP A 62 18.43 5.32 12.69
N LEU A 63 18.63 5.37 14.01
CA LEU A 63 18.17 4.33 14.94
C LEU A 63 16.64 4.25 15.02
N PHE A 64 15.95 5.39 14.92
CA PHE A 64 14.49 5.43 15.03
C PHE A 64 13.85 4.69 13.84
N GLU A 65 14.33 4.96 12.63
CA GLU A 65 13.85 4.32 11.40
C GLU A 65 14.19 2.83 11.36
N LEU A 66 15.35 2.42 11.89
CA LEU A 66 15.67 1.01 12.07
C LEU A 66 14.63 0.31 12.94
N GLN A 67 14.37 0.85 14.14
CA GLN A 67 13.46 0.25 15.11
C GLN A 67 12.01 0.26 14.61
N ARG A 68 11.58 1.36 13.97
CA ARG A 68 10.27 1.47 13.33
C ARG A 68 10.12 0.46 12.19
N GLY A 69 11.14 0.33 11.35
CA GLY A 69 11.20 -0.65 10.28
C GLY A 69 11.07 -2.08 10.78
N LEU A 70 11.82 -2.44 11.82
CA LEU A 70 11.76 -3.76 12.47
C LEU A 70 10.38 -4.04 13.07
N ASN A 71 9.80 -3.08 13.80
CA ASN A 71 8.46 -3.23 14.37
C ASN A 71 7.41 -3.51 13.28
N ASN A 72 7.49 -2.80 12.15
CA ASN A 72 6.58 -3.00 11.04
C ASN A 72 6.85 -4.32 10.31
N CYS A 73 8.13 -4.65 10.04
CA CYS A 73 8.53 -5.87 9.33
C CYS A 73 8.09 -7.13 10.09
N PHE A 74 8.28 -7.17 11.41
CA PHE A 74 7.89 -8.30 12.26
C PHE A 74 6.39 -8.36 12.58
N ALA A 75 5.61 -7.33 12.25
CA ALA A 75 4.16 -7.30 12.51
C ALA A 75 3.34 -8.14 11.51
N TYR A 76 3.88 -8.43 10.33
CA TYR A 76 3.19 -9.23 9.31
C TYR A 76 3.08 -10.70 9.72
N ASP A 77 2.08 -11.42 9.20
CA ASP A 77 1.87 -12.84 9.45
C ASP A 77 2.80 -13.73 8.59
N LEU A 78 4.09 -13.42 8.64
CA LEU A 78 5.17 -14.16 8.00
C LEU A 78 6.47 -13.92 8.79
N VAL A 79 7.46 -14.77 8.56
CA VAL A 79 8.82 -14.55 9.08
C VAL A 79 9.65 -13.87 7.97
N PRO A 80 10.31 -12.73 8.23
CA PRO A 80 11.16 -12.07 7.25
C PRO A 80 12.30 -12.99 6.79
N SER A 81 12.60 -12.98 5.48
CA SER A 81 13.66 -13.84 4.92
C SER A 81 15.06 -13.52 5.50
N PRO A 82 16.01 -14.46 5.44
CA PRO A 82 17.38 -14.22 5.87
C PRO A 82 18.04 -13.00 5.22
N GLU A 83 17.71 -12.68 3.96
CA GLU A 83 18.23 -11.51 3.24
C GLU A 83 17.74 -10.18 3.86
N VAL A 84 16.46 -10.12 4.23
CA VAL A 84 15.90 -8.97 4.96
C VAL A 84 16.59 -8.81 6.31
N ILE A 85 16.81 -9.92 7.02
CA ILE A 85 17.49 -9.92 8.32
C ILE A 85 18.95 -9.47 8.18
N GLU A 86 19.71 -9.98 7.21
CA GLU A 86 21.08 -9.53 6.94
C GLU A 86 21.12 -8.01 6.71
N SER A 87 20.21 -7.49 5.89
CA SER A 87 20.11 -6.05 5.61
C SER A 87 19.84 -5.25 6.89
N ALA A 88 18.96 -5.75 7.76
CA ALA A 88 18.69 -5.14 9.07
C ALA A 88 19.88 -5.22 10.05
N LEU A 89 20.65 -6.32 10.04
CA LEU A 89 21.87 -6.46 10.86
C LEU A 89 22.96 -5.48 10.39
N ARG A 90 23.16 -5.35 9.07
CA ARG A 90 24.07 -4.36 8.49
C ARG A 90 23.61 -2.93 8.80
N ALA A 91 22.30 -2.65 8.74
CA ALA A 91 21.73 -1.37 9.16
C ALA A 91 22.03 -1.07 10.65
N SER A 92 21.86 -2.07 11.52
CA SER A 92 22.17 -1.96 12.96
C SER A 92 23.64 -1.59 13.18
N ARG A 93 24.55 -2.15 12.37
CA ARG A 93 25.97 -1.77 12.40
C ARG A 93 26.21 -0.34 11.92
N ARG A 94 25.56 0.10 10.83
CA ARG A 94 25.71 1.48 10.31
C ARG A 94 25.26 2.53 11.34
N VAL A 95 24.16 2.28 12.04
CA VAL A 95 23.64 3.17 13.09
C VAL A 95 24.31 2.97 14.46
N ASN A 96 25.32 2.10 14.54
CA ASN A 96 26.07 1.78 15.76
C ASN A 96 25.21 1.27 16.94
N ASP A 97 24.15 0.51 16.68
CA ASP A 97 23.33 -0.09 17.74
C ASP A 97 23.48 -1.61 17.78
N TYR A 98 24.33 -2.06 18.71
CA TYR A 98 24.55 -3.48 18.98
C TYR A 98 23.31 -4.14 19.61
N SER A 99 22.58 -3.43 20.46
CA SER A 99 21.47 -4.01 21.22
C SER A 99 20.32 -4.44 20.31
N THR A 100 20.01 -3.63 19.28
CA THR A 100 19.05 -4.00 18.25
C THR A 100 19.49 -5.23 17.46
N ALA A 101 20.77 -5.37 17.11
CA ALA A 101 21.28 -6.54 16.40
C ALA A 101 21.04 -7.86 17.17
N VAL A 102 21.30 -7.85 18.49
CA VAL A 102 21.00 -9.01 19.36
C VAL A 102 19.48 -9.24 19.44
N ARG A 103 18.70 -8.17 19.58
CA ARG A 103 17.24 -8.23 19.70
C ARG A 103 16.56 -8.78 18.44
N ILE A 104 17.13 -8.56 17.25
CA ILE A 104 16.63 -9.13 16.00
C ILE A 104 16.58 -10.66 16.07
N PHE A 105 17.63 -11.32 16.60
CA PHE A 105 17.64 -12.78 16.76
C PHE A 105 16.60 -13.26 17.76
N GLU A 106 16.38 -12.52 18.86
CA GLU A 106 15.26 -12.82 19.77
C GLU A 106 13.89 -12.68 19.09
N GLY A 107 13.74 -11.65 18.25
CA GLY A 107 12.53 -11.43 17.45
C GLY A 107 12.26 -12.61 16.52
N ILE A 108 13.28 -13.11 15.83
CA ILE A 108 13.17 -14.30 14.96
C ILE A 108 12.75 -15.51 15.79
N LYS A 109 13.41 -15.76 16.93
CA LYS A 109 13.09 -16.88 17.83
C LYS A 109 11.64 -16.86 18.30
N GLN A 110 11.09 -15.68 18.57
CA GLN A 110 9.69 -15.50 18.96
C GLN A 110 8.72 -15.63 17.78
N LYS A 111 9.15 -15.31 16.56
CA LYS A 111 8.31 -15.28 15.37
C LYS A 111 8.21 -16.64 14.67
N VAL A 112 9.22 -17.50 14.80
CA VAL A 112 9.21 -18.86 14.23
C VAL A 112 8.40 -19.83 15.09
N GLU A 113 7.89 -20.90 14.47
CA GLU A 113 7.03 -21.88 15.14
C GLU A 113 7.81 -22.90 15.99
N ASN A 114 9.08 -23.13 15.66
CA ASN A 114 9.90 -24.14 16.33
C ASN A 114 11.38 -23.77 16.38
N GLU A 115 12.09 -24.39 17.33
CA GLU A 115 13.53 -24.18 17.53
C GLU A 115 14.39 -24.60 16.32
N GLY A 116 13.92 -25.55 15.52
CA GLY A 116 14.61 -25.99 14.30
C GLY A 116 14.71 -24.89 13.26
N GLN A 117 13.62 -24.16 13.03
CA GLN A 117 13.59 -22.99 12.14
C GLN A 117 14.50 -21.88 12.66
N TYR A 118 14.48 -21.60 13.97
CA TYR A 118 15.39 -20.61 14.55
C TYR A 118 16.86 -20.98 14.29
N LYS A 119 17.22 -22.26 14.47
CA LYS A 119 18.57 -22.74 14.18
C LYS A 119 18.95 -22.57 12.71
N GLN A 120 18.03 -22.80 11.78
CA GLN A 120 18.26 -22.56 10.35
C GLN A 120 18.59 -21.10 10.06
N TYR A 121 17.92 -20.15 10.73
CA TYR A 121 18.27 -18.72 10.62
C TYR A 121 19.66 -18.42 11.19
N VAL A 122 19.98 -18.96 12.37
CA VAL A 122 21.31 -18.77 12.98
C VAL A 122 22.41 -19.33 12.09
N ASP A 123 22.21 -20.50 11.48
CA ASP A 123 23.16 -21.13 10.57
C ASP A 123 23.30 -20.34 9.26
N ALA A 124 22.19 -19.89 8.67
CA ALA A 124 22.19 -19.09 7.44
C ALA A 124 22.89 -17.73 7.63
N LEU A 125 22.70 -17.10 8.80
CA LEU A 125 23.25 -15.78 9.13
C LEU A 125 24.60 -15.85 9.85
N LYS A 126 25.16 -17.06 10.06
CA LYS A 126 26.39 -17.26 10.83
C LYS A 126 27.55 -16.42 10.31
N GLY A 127 27.72 -16.34 8.98
CA GLY A 127 28.79 -15.55 8.37
C GLY A 127 28.73 -14.08 8.76
N VAL A 128 27.55 -13.45 8.64
CA VAL A 128 27.32 -12.05 9.00
C VAL A 128 27.42 -11.85 10.51
N ARG A 129 26.91 -12.80 11.30
CA ARG A 129 26.97 -12.76 12.76
C ARG A 129 28.41 -12.72 13.27
N GLU A 130 29.27 -13.57 12.72
CA GLU A 130 30.70 -13.63 13.05
C GLU A 130 31.46 -12.40 12.51
N GLU A 131 31.16 -11.96 11.27
CA GLU A 131 31.72 -10.75 10.67
C GLU A 131 31.47 -9.50 11.55
N LEU A 132 30.23 -9.35 12.03
CA LEU A 132 29.81 -8.19 12.82
C LEU A 132 30.01 -8.36 14.33
N GLY A 133 30.43 -9.55 14.79
CA GLY A 133 30.68 -9.85 16.19
C GLY A 133 29.42 -9.87 17.06
N ILE A 134 28.29 -10.33 16.52
CA ILE A 134 26.99 -10.34 17.22
C ILE A 134 26.83 -11.62 18.04
N GLN A 135 26.75 -11.49 19.35
CA GLN A 135 26.45 -12.61 20.24
C GLN A 135 24.95 -12.84 20.33
N LEU A 136 24.54 -14.11 20.46
CA LEU A 136 23.16 -14.44 20.74
C LEU A 136 22.83 -14.14 22.21
N LYS A 137 21.56 -13.88 22.52
CA LYS A 137 21.12 -13.69 23.90
C LYS A 137 21.51 -14.87 24.79
N GLU A 138 21.38 -16.09 24.26
CA GLU A 138 21.74 -17.31 24.96
C GLU A 138 23.23 -17.35 25.33
N GLU A 139 24.11 -16.77 24.50
CA GLU A 139 25.56 -16.70 24.74
C GLU A 139 25.92 -15.58 25.73
N LEU A 140 25.13 -14.50 25.78
CA LEU A 140 25.37 -13.34 26.64
C LEU A 140 25.01 -13.59 28.11
N TYR A 141 23.95 -14.36 28.36
CA TYR A 141 23.38 -14.55 29.70
C TYR A 141 23.49 -15.99 30.22
N SER A 142 24.34 -16.83 29.63
CA SER A 142 24.60 -18.21 30.08
C SER A 142 25.53 -18.31 31.30
N ALA A 143 25.53 -17.31 32.18
CA ALA A 143 26.27 -17.33 33.45
C ALA A 143 25.52 -18.10 34.54
#